data_AF-X1NHJ1-F1
#
_entry.id   AF-X1NHJ1-F1
#
_cell.length_a   1.000
_cell.length_b   1.000
_cell.length_c   1.000
_cell.angle_alpha   90.00
_cell.angle_beta   90.00
_cell.angle_gamma   90.00
#
_symmetry.space_group_name_H-M   'P 1'
#
loop_
_entity.id
_entity.type
_entity.pdbx_description
1 polymer ?
#
loop_
_entity_poly.entity_id
_entity_poly.type
_entity_poly.pdbx_seq_one_letter_code
_entity_poly.pdbx_strand_id
1 'polypeptide(L)'
;MEVLQEGKGELVGWHDPDEAREWALKNKSRELKDKTMSAKEAVSKFIHDGDFIAAGGFGHIRVSMAVIYEIIRQKKRNLTMAGKTAVHDVDILIGARCVNKAEVAYCFGHELRGLSPASRRI
;
A
#
# COMPACT_ATOMS: atom_id res chain seq x y z
N MET A 1 20.84 -21.72 -12.10
CA MET A 1 19.97 -21.32 -13.23
C MET A 1 20.72 -20.25 -14.00
N GLU A 2 20.83 -20.36 -15.32
CA GLU A 2 21.45 -19.32 -16.15
C GLU A 2 20.40 -18.23 -16.44
N VAL A 3 20.66 -17.00 -16.01
CA VAL A 3 19.76 -15.86 -16.25
C VAL A 3 20.05 -15.31 -17.63
N LEU A 4 19.11 -15.47 -18.56
CA LEU A 4 19.25 -15.02 -19.95
C LEU A 4 18.95 -13.53 -20.13
N GLN A 5 18.06 -12.97 -19.31
CA GLN A 5 17.66 -11.57 -19.33
C GLN A 5 16.98 -11.20 -18.00
N GLU A 6 17.24 -9.98 -17.50
CA GLU A 6 16.60 -9.43 -16.31
C GLU A 6 16.14 -7.98 -16.52
N GLY A 7 15.10 -7.58 -15.80
CA GLY A 7 14.62 -6.21 -15.77
C GLY A 7 15.54 -5.31 -14.94
N LYS A 8 15.60 -4.02 -15.28
CA LYS A 8 16.38 -3.00 -14.52
C LYS A 8 15.58 -2.29 -13.43
N GLY A 9 14.28 -2.60 -13.33
CA GLY A 9 13.39 -1.99 -12.33
C GLY A 9 13.70 -2.54 -10.95
N GLU A 10 13.63 -1.67 -9.93
CA GLU A 10 13.68 -2.12 -8.55
C GLU A 10 12.48 -2.99 -8.22
N LEU A 11 12.72 -4.15 -7.61
CA LEU A 11 11.67 -5.03 -7.10
C LEU A 11 11.19 -4.50 -5.73
N VAL A 12 10.22 -3.59 -5.78
CA VAL A 12 9.63 -2.98 -4.59
C VAL A 12 8.83 -4.03 -3.81
N GLY A 13 9.08 -4.16 -2.51
CA GLY A 13 8.29 -5.03 -1.64
C GLY A 13 8.36 -6.53 -1.96
N TRP A 14 9.31 -6.95 -2.79
CA TRP A 14 9.52 -8.35 -3.12
C TRP A 14 10.07 -9.11 -1.92
N HIS A 15 9.50 -10.29 -1.64
CA HIS A 15 10.03 -11.29 -0.71
C HIS A 15 9.82 -12.70 -1.26
N ASP A 16 10.71 -13.63 -0.91
CA ASP A 16 10.61 -14.99 -1.42
C ASP A 16 9.40 -15.63 -0.78
N PRO A 17 8.54 -16.34 -1.52
CA PRO A 17 7.37 -16.97 -0.93
C PRO A 17 7.73 -17.88 0.25
N ASP A 18 8.87 -18.56 0.22
CA ASP A 18 9.31 -19.44 1.30
C ASP A 18 9.87 -18.64 2.48
N GLU A 19 10.65 -17.58 2.23
CA GLU A 19 11.11 -16.67 3.29
C GLU A 19 9.92 -15.99 4.00
N ALA A 20 8.92 -15.55 3.24
CA ALA A 20 7.72 -14.91 3.77
C ALA A 20 6.90 -15.89 4.64
N ARG A 21 6.78 -17.16 4.21
CA ARG A 21 6.12 -18.22 4.99
C ARG A 21 6.88 -18.50 6.28
N GLU A 22 8.20 -18.65 6.21
CA GLU A 22 9.03 -18.86 7.39
C GLU A 22 8.93 -17.70 8.39
N TRP A 23 9.00 -16.46 7.89
CA TRP A 23 8.85 -15.29 8.74
C TRP A 23 7.49 -15.27 9.43
N ALA A 24 6.40 -15.57 8.69
CA ALA A 24 5.07 -15.64 9.28
C ALA A 24 4.96 -16.73 10.36
N LEU A 25 5.56 -17.90 10.14
CA LEU A 25 5.59 -18.99 11.13
C LEU A 25 6.35 -18.60 12.40
N LYS A 26 7.47 -17.89 12.28
CA LYS A 26 8.34 -17.48 13.40
C LYS A 26 7.79 -16.28 14.17
N ASN A 27 7.11 -15.34 13.50
CA ASN A 27 6.78 -14.02 14.08
C ASN A 27 5.28 -13.77 14.31
N LYS A 28 4.37 -14.52 13.68
CA LYS A 28 2.92 -14.32 13.87
C LYS A 28 2.32 -15.37 14.79
N SER A 29 1.63 -14.90 15.82
CA SER A 29 0.82 -15.78 16.68
C SER A 29 -0.32 -16.43 15.88
N ARG A 30 -0.51 -17.73 16.10
CA ARG A 30 -1.61 -18.55 15.55
C ARG A 30 -2.80 -18.65 16.51
N GLU A 31 -2.70 -17.99 17.66
CA GLU A 31 -3.75 -17.95 18.67
C GLU A 31 -5.03 -17.28 18.15
N LEU A 32 -6.18 -17.85 18.49
CA LEU A 32 -7.48 -17.27 18.21
C LEU A 32 -7.81 -16.20 19.26
N LYS A 33 -7.31 -14.98 19.04
CA LYS A 33 -7.62 -13.81 19.88
C LYS A 33 -8.48 -12.79 19.15
N ASP A 34 -9.23 -12.00 19.91
CA ASP A 34 -9.95 -10.85 19.38
C ASP A 34 -8.97 -9.84 18.76
N LYS A 35 -9.31 -9.37 17.56
CA LYS A 35 -8.54 -8.40 16.77
C LYS A 35 -9.36 -7.15 16.46
N THR A 36 -10.53 -7.02 17.06
CA THR A 36 -11.37 -5.83 16.95
C THR A 36 -10.62 -4.64 17.51
N MET A 37 -10.53 -3.58 16.72
CA MET A 37 -9.91 -2.31 17.13
C MET A 37 -10.42 -1.18 16.25
N SER A 38 -10.24 0.05 16.71
CA SER A 38 -10.54 1.25 15.93
C SER A 38 -9.53 1.43 14.78
N ALA A 39 -9.91 2.21 13.76
CA ALA A 39 -9.00 2.58 12.69
C ALA A 39 -7.76 3.32 13.22
N LYS A 40 -7.92 4.16 14.25
CA LYS A 40 -6.83 4.88 14.91
C LYS A 40 -5.79 3.93 15.49
N GLU A 41 -6.25 2.93 16.24
CA GLU A 41 -5.37 1.91 16.82
C GLU A 41 -4.69 1.07 15.73
N ALA A 42 -5.45 0.64 14.72
CA ALA A 42 -4.91 -0.16 13.61
C ALA A 42 -3.79 0.59 12.87
N VAL A 43 -4.02 1.84 12.46
CA VAL A 43 -3.01 2.63 11.74
C VAL A 43 -1.80 2.92 12.62
N SER A 44 -2.02 3.27 13.90
CA SER A 44 -0.92 3.58 14.82
C SER A 44 -0.01 2.36 15.03
N LYS A 45 -0.60 1.17 15.13
CA LYS A 45 0.08 -0.08 15.45
C LYS A 45 0.75 -0.75 14.25
N PHE A 46 0.17 -0.63 13.06
CA PHE A 46 0.56 -1.47 11.92
C PHE A 46 1.09 -0.71 10.71
N ILE A 47 0.98 0.62 10.69
CA ILE A 47 1.47 1.43 9.57
C ILE A 47 2.53 2.40 10.10
N HIS A 48 3.73 2.28 9.56
CA HIS A 48 4.90 3.07 9.90
C HIS A 48 5.38 3.85 8.69
N ASP A 49 6.16 4.89 8.92
CA ASP A 49 6.76 5.65 7.84
C ASP A 49 7.73 4.76 7.06
N GLY A 50 7.69 4.83 5.73
CA GLY A 50 8.51 3.96 4.87
C GLY A 50 7.85 2.62 4.48
N ASP A 51 6.71 2.26 5.06
CA ASP A 51 6.07 0.97 4.78
C ASP A 51 5.59 0.85 3.32
N PHE A 52 5.66 -0.38 2.81
CA PHE A 52 4.99 -0.79 1.58
C PHE A 52 3.55 -1.22 1.90
N ILE A 53 2.57 -0.47 1.41
CA ILE A 53 1.16 -0.66 1.74
C ILE A 53 0.33 -1.03 0.51
N ALA A 54 -0.75 -1.78 0.75
CA ALA A 54 -1.75 -2.09 -0.26
C ALA A 54 -3.14 -1.82 0.31
N ALA A 55 -4.03 -1.26 -0.51
CA ALA A 55 -5.44 -1.12 -0.16
C ALA A 55 -6.30 -2.16 -0.91
N GLY A 56 -7.30 -2.67 -0.20
CA GLY A 56 -8.37 -3.45 -0.81
C GLY A 56 -9.28 -2.59 -1.70
N GLY A 57 -10.28 -3.23 -2.32
CA GLY A 57 -11.17 -2.55 -3.26
C GLY A 57 -10.60 -2.50 -4.69
N PHE A 58 -11.30 -1.75 -5.55
CA PHE A 58 -11.00 -1.63 -6.97
C PHE A 58 -11.46 -0.25 -7.49
N GLY A 59 -10.53 0.55 -7.98
CA GLY A 59 -10.82 1.90 -8.49
C GLY A 59 -11.42 2.79 -7.40
N HIS A 60 -12.73 3.06 -7.51
CA HIS A 60 -13.51 3.83 -6.54
C HIS A 60 -14.38 2.96 -5.60
N ILE A 61 -14.36 1.63 -5.76
CA ILE A 61 -15.33 0.72 -5.14
C ILE A 61 -14.72 0.03 -3.92
N ARG A 62 -15.40 0.16 -2.77
CA ARG A 62 -15.02 -0.45 -1.47
C ARG A 62 -13.57 -0.19 -1.08
N VAL A 63 -13.07 1.00 -1.40
CA VAL A 63 -11.77 1.49 -0.95
C VAL A 63 -11.81 1.72 0.55
N SER A 64 -10.73 1.39 1.27
CA SER A 64 -10.61 1.46 2.73
C SER A 64 -10.48 2.90 3.27
N MET A 65 -11.43 3.77 2.92
CA MET A 65 -11.37 5.22 3.14
C MET A 65 -11.17 5.62 4.61
N ALA A 66 -11.79 4.89 5.55
CA ALA A 66 -11.62 5.17 6.97
C ALA A 66 -10.15 5.04 7.42
N VAL A 67 -9.44 4.02 6.92
CA VAL A 67 -8.02 3.78 7.19
C VAL A 67 -7.15 4.80 6.46
N ILE A 68 -7.45 5.09 5.19
CA ILE A 68 -6.73 6.10 4.39
C ILE A 68 -6.77 7.47 5.06
N TYR A 69 -7.94 7.93 5.49
CA TYR A 69 -8.03 9.19 6.21
C TYR A 69 -7.30 9.16 7.55
N GLU A 70 -7.25 8.01 8.21
CA GLU A 70 -6.53 7.88 9.48
C GLU A 70 -5.01 7.89 9.29
N ILE A 71 -4.48 7.28 8.23
CA ILE A 71 -3.07 7.42 7.80
C ILE A 71 -2.71 8.91 7.65
N ILE A 72 -3.61 9.68 7.03
CA ILE A 72 -3.42 11.12 6.80
C ILE A 72 -3.47 11.90 8.12
N ARG A 73 -4.44 11.62 9.00
CA ARG A 73 -4.55 12.27 10.33
C ARG A 73 -3.32 12.04 11.19
N GLN A 74 -2.79 10.81 11.16
CA GLN A 74 -1.57 10.45 11.89
C GLN A 74 -0.28 10.89 11.17
N LYS A 75 -0.41 11.54 10.00
CA LYS A 75 0.68 12.09 9.20
C LYS A 75 1.77 11.06 8.88
N LYS A 76 1.40 9.83 8.54
CA LYS A 76 2.37 8.84 8.06
C LYS A 76 3.02 9.33 6.75
N ARG A 77 4.30 9.02 6.53
CA ARG A 77 5.11 9.56 5.44
C ARG A 77 5.94 8.50 4.74
N ASN A 78 6.39 8.86 3.54
CA ASN A 78 7.33 8.06 2.74
C ASN A 78 6.80 6.65 2.45
N LEU A 79 5.48 6.50 2.40
CA LEU A 79 4.85 5.22 2.11
C LEU A 79 5.03 4.88 0.64
N THR A 80 5.17 3.59 0.35
CA THR A 80 5.15 3.06 -1.00
C THR A 80 3.85 2.32 -1.25
N MET A 81 3.13 2.66 -2.33
CA MET A 81 1.81 2.09 -2.61
C MET A 81 1.88 0.94 -3.62
N ALA A 82 1.25 -0.19 -3.30
CA ALA A 82 0.98 -1.28 -4.23
C ALA A 82 -0.21 -0.92 -5.13
N GLY A 83 0.09 -0.61 -6.38
CA GLY A 83 -0.80 -0.07 -7.39
C GLY A 83 -1.60 -1.11 -8.17
N LYS A 84 -2.29 -2.03 -7.48
CA LYS A 84 -2.99 -3.14 -8.17
C LYS A 84 -4.19 -2.68 -9.02
N THR A 85 -4.91 -1.67 -8.54
CA THR A 85 -5.95 -0.87 -9.23
C THR A 85 -6.24 0.33 -8.31
N ALA A 86 -5.17 1.04 -7.96
CA ALA A 86 -5.22 2.10 -6.96
C ALA A 86 -5.55 3.41 -7.68
N VAL A 87 -6.67 4.02 -7.31
CA VAL A 87 -7.19 5.20 -7.98
C VAL A 87 -7.45 6.28 -6.95
N HIS A 88 -8.55 6.18 -6.20
CA HIS A 88 -8.90 7.21 -5.24
C HIS A 88 -8.05 7.15 -3.95
N ASP A 89 -7.66 5.96 -3.54
CA ASP A 89 -6.75 5.71 -2.42
C ASP A 89 -5.40 6.38 -2.62
N VAL A 90 -4.71 6.03 -3.71
CA VAL A 90 -3.38 6.56 -4.00
C VAL A 90 -3.43 8.05 -4.30
N ASP A 91 -4.48 8.53 -4.98
CA ASP A 91 -4.68 9.96 -5.27
C ASP A 91 -4.74 10.81 -3.99
N ILE A 92 -5.58 10.40 -3.03
CA ILE A 92 -5.71 11.12 -1.75
C ILE A 92 -4.39 11.04 -0.96
N LEU A 93 -3.77 9.87 -0.88
CA LEU A 93 -2.54 9.70 -0.11
C LEU A 93 -1.37 10.49 -0.69
N ILE A 94 -1.26 10.60 -2.02
CA ILE A 94 -0.28 11.46 -2.69
C ILE A 94 -0.61 12.93 -2.46
N GLY A 95 -1.88 13.32 -2.62
CA GLY A 95 -2.34 14.68 -2.35
C GLY A 95 -2.02 15.14 -0.92
N ALA A 96 -2.09 14.22 0.04
CA ALA A 96 -1.74 14.43 1.45
C ALA A 96 -0.24 14.24 1.77
N ARG A 97 0.61 13.98 0.77
CA ARG A 97 2.06 13.73 0.91
C ARG A 97 2.41 12.55 1.82
N CYS A 98 1.53 11.55 1.90
CA CYS A 98 1.79 10.33 2.65
C CYS A 98 2.56 9.31 1.81
N VAL A 99 2.25 9.24 0.51
CA VAL A 99 2.89 8.34 -0.47
C VAL A 99 3.82 9.13 -1.37
N ASN A 100 5.03 8.61 -1.61
CA ASN A 100 6.04 9.18 -2.50
C ASN A 100 6.60 8.19 -3.53
N LYS A 101 6.17 6.93 -3.50
CA LYS A 101 6.58 5.87 -4.42
C LYS A 101 5.40 4.93 -4.69
N ALA A 102 5.35 4.32 -5.86
CA ALA A 102 4.35 3.31 -6.19
C ALA A 102 4.92 2.18 -7.04
N GLU A 103 4.47 0.95 -6.78
CA GLU A 103 4.66 -0.19 -7.67
C GLU A 103 3.37 -0.37 -8.49
N VAL A 104 3.44 -0.19 -9.81
CA VAL A 104 2.24 0.10 -10.61
C VAL A 104 1.87 -1.05 -11.54
N ALA A 105 0.68 -1.60 -11.35
CA ALA A 105 -0.05 -2.33 -12.39
C ALA A 105 -1.08 -1.41 -13.06
N TYR A 106 -1.92 -0.75 -12.26
CA TYR A 106 -2.81 0.33 -12.69
C TYR A 106 -2.96 1.37 -11.57
N CYS A 107 -2.49 2.59 -11.83
CA CYS A 107 -2.59 3.73 -10.91
C CYS A 107 -2.88 5.04 -11.65
N PHE A 108 -3.24 6.07 -10.88
CA PHE A 108 -3.24 7.50 -11.28
C PHE A 108 -4.33 7.94 -12.27
N GLY A 109 -4.91 6.99 -13.01
CA GLY A 109 -6.08 7.21 -13.86
C GLY A 109 -7.37 6.95 -13.10
N HIS A 110 -8.29 7.90 -13.13
CA HIS A 110 -9.66 7.78 -12.60
C HIS A 110 -10.65 7.32 -13.67
N GLU A 111 -10.24 6.32 -14.46
CA GLU A 111 -10.99 5.78 -15.58
C GLU A 111 -11.60 6.90 -16.46
N LEU A 112 -12.92 7.09 -16.42
CA LEU A 112 -13.65 8.12 -17.19
C LEU A 112 -13.33 9.56 -16.80
N ARG A 113 -12.72 9.81 -15.64
CA ARG A 113 -12.39 11.15 -15.13
C ARG A 113 -10.97 11.60 -15.51
N GLY A 114 -10.20 10.74 -16.18
CA GLY A 114 -8.85 11.06 -16.64
C GLY A 114 -7.79 10.99 -15.54
N LEU A 115 -6.66 11.65 -15.77
CA LEU A 115 -5.48 11.55 -14.91
C LEU A 115 -5.57 12.50 -13.71
N SER A 116 -5.33 11.98 -12.52
CA SER A 116 -5.25 12.77 -11.29
C SER A 116 -4.11 13.81 -11.38
N PRO A 117 -4.35 15.09 -11.05
CA PRO A 117 -3.29 16.08 -10.90
C PRO A 117 -2.36 15.77 -9.72
N ALA A 118 -2.88 15.15 -8.64
CA ALA A 118 -2.05 14.84 -7.49
C ALA A 118 -1.01 13.78 -7.81
N SER A 119 -1.42 12.76 -8.57
CA SER A 119 -0.60 11.64 -8.97
C SER A 119 0.61 12.01 -9.82
N ARG A 120 0.59 13.17 -10.49
CA ARG A 120 1.72 13.67 -11.30
C ARG A 120 2.88 14.25 -10.47
N ARG A 121 2.77 14.21 -9.14
CA ARG A 121 3.72 14.85 -8.21
C ARG A 121 4.76 13.87 -7.65
N ILE A 122 4.69 12.59 -8.00
CA ILE A 122 5.60 11.54 -7.54
C ILE A 122 6.18 10.77 -8.73
#